data_AF-A0A418B661-F1
#
_entry.id   AF-A0A418B661-F1
#
_cell.length_a   1.000
_cell.length_b   1.000
_cell.length_c   1.000
_cell.angle_alpha   90.00
_cell.angle_beta   90.00
_cell.angle_gamma   90.00
#
_symmetry.space_group_name_H-M   'P 1'
#
loop_
_entity.id
_entity.type
_entity.pdbx_description
1 polymer ?
#
loop_
_entity_poly.entity_id
_entity_poly.type
_entity_poly.pdbx_seq_one_letter_code
_entity_poly.pdbx_strand_id
1 'polypeptide(L)'
;MVQSISLLAAVCAVGQVSAWGMTRVRTIQARVQGVVPEYDETHKQWVAPYGKTFEDKWRASMDSVNTASVEGALMYVQSEGIIDGPEKPYCDRKNKMQFVWIYDIEIAQTNASLAEYDSDWGVYPEYCPFVALDGGKCSATWENSTYALLPDVCNKFAGLAGQNNIGPCVGGEDRTNHPKAPY
;
A
#
# COMPACT_ATOMS: atom_id res chain seq x y z
N MET A 1 -50.82 -48.35 -20.18
CA MET A 1 -50.76 -47.76 -18.84
C MET A 1 -49.35 -47.97 -18.30
N VAL A 2 -48.41 -47.07 -18.62
CA VAL A 2 -47.20 -46.80 -17.81
C VAL A 2 -46.83 -45.35 -18.13
N GLN A 3 -47.04 -44.46 -17.17
CA GLN A 3 -46.65 -43.06 -17.25
C GLN A 3 -45.12 -42.97 -17.10
N SER A 4 -44.45 -42.36 -18.07
CA SER A 4 -43.05 -41.98 -17.93
C SER A 4 -42.98 -40.59 -17.31
N ILE A 5 -42.44 -40.55 -16.09
CA ILE A 5 -42.30 -39.37 -15.24
C ILE A 5 -41.21 -38.46 -15.82
N SER A 6 -41.57 -37.23 -16.19
CA SER A 6 -40.62 -36.18 -16.54
C SER A 6 -39.86 -35.72 -15.30
N LEU A 7 -38.56 -35.99 -15.22
CA LEU A 7 -37.67 -35.42 -14.22
C LEU A 7 -37.38 -33.95 -14.61
N LEU A 8 -38.04 -33.00 -13.94
CA LEU A 8 -37.59 -31.61 -13.93
C LEU A 8 -36.34 -31.52 -13.05
N ALA A 9 -35.17 -31.48 -13.68
CA ALA A 9 -33.95 -31.07 -13.00
C ALA A 9 -34.05 -29.57 -12.71
N ALA A 10 -34.28 -29.23 -11.44
CA ALA A 10 -34.07 -27.89 -10.93
C ALA A 10 -32.56 -27.59 -11.00
N VAL A 11 -32.14 -26.88 -12.05
CA VAL A 11 -30.80 -26.28 -12.06
C VAL A 11 -30.87 -25.15 -11.04
N CYS A 12 -30.37 -25.42 -9.83
CA CYS A 12 -30.06 -24.39 -8.85
C CYS A 12 -29.26 -23.31 -9.57
N ALA A 13 -29.75 -22.07 -9.50
CA ALA A 13 -28.94 -20.92 -9.83
C ALA A 13 -27.64 -21.05 -9.01
N VAL A 14 -26.52 -21.26 -9.69
CA VAL A 14 -25.21 -21.15 -9.08
C VAL A 14 -25.18 -19.72 -8.55
N GLY A 15 -25.25 -19.58 -7.23
CA GLY A 15 -25.10 -18.30 -6.58
C GLY A 15 -23.86 -17.64 -7.16
N GLN A 16 -24.02 -16.43 -7.68
CA GLN A 16 -22.90 -15.58 -8.06
C GLN A 16 -21.83 -15.70 -6.98
N VAL A 17 -20.63 -16.11 -7.37
CA VAL A 17 -19.44 -16.07 -6.51
C VAL A 17 -19.16 -14.59 -6.23
N SER A 18 -19.85 -14.04 -5.22
CA SER A 18 -19.45 -12.83 -4.52
C SER A 18 -18.60 -13.27 -3.34
N ALA A 19 -17.45 -13.88 -3.59
CA ALA A 19 -16.66 -14.45 -2.49
C ALA A 19 -15.65 -13.44 -1.92
N TRP A 20 -15.23 -12.43 -2.69
CA TRP A 20 -14.23 -11.46 -2.24
C TRP A 20 -14.54 -10.12 -2.89
N GLY A 21 -14.67 -9.06 -2.11
CA GLY A 21 -14.94 -7.72 -2.62
C GLY A 21 -15.01 -6.70 -1.50
N MET A 22 -13.98 -5.87 -1.38
CA MET A 22 -13.96 -4.76 -0.43
C MET A 22 -14.84 -3.63 -0.97
N THR A 23 -15.81 -3.18 -0.16
CA THR A 23 -16.50 -1.92 -0.45
C THR A 23 -15.51 -0.79 -0.33
N ARG A 24 -15.56 0.19 -1.24
CA ARG A 24 -14.67 1.36 -1.17
C ARG A 24 -14.83 2.06 0.18
N VAL A 25 -13.73 2.23 0.88
CA VAL A 25 -13.68 2.94 2.16
C VAL A 25 -13.03 4.29 1.92
N ARG A 26 -13.76 5.36 2.22
CA ARG A 26 -13.19 6.70 2.28
C ARG A 26 -12.25 6.78 3.48
N THR A 27 -11.03 7.25 3.26
CA THR A 27 -10.01 7.40 4.28
C THR A 27 -9.28 8.71 4.10
N ILE A 28 -8.90 9.30 5.25
CA ILE A 28 -7.96 10.42 5.28
C ILE A 28 -6.56 9.85 5.51
N GLN A 29 -5.64 10.16 4.61
CA GLN A 29 -4.25 9.73 4.67
C GLN A 29 -3.36 10.96 4.65
N ALA A 30 -2.10 10.83 5.06
CA ALA A 30 -1.14 11.92 5.03
C ALA A 30 0.19 11.45 4.48
N ARG A 31 0.83 12.32 3.69
CA ARG A 31 2.18 12.13 3.20
C ARG A 31 3.14 13.16 3.77
N VAL A 32 4.28 12.70 4.27
CA VAL A 32 5.36 13.56 4.75
C VAL A 32 6.41 13.67 3.66
N GLN A 33 6.78 14.89 3.27
CA GLN A 33 7.79 15.08 2.23
C GLN A 33 8.61 16.37 2.40
N GLY A 34 9.79 16.39 1.78
CA GLY A 34 10.70 17.54 1.77
C GLY A 34 10.47 18.54 0.64
N VAL A 35 9.59 18.22 -0.31
CA VAL A 35 9.31 19.05 -1.49
C VAL A 35 7.83 19.38 -1.57
N VAL A 36 7.48 20.51 -2.18
CA VAL A 36 6.07 20.89 -2.38
C VAL A 36 5.42 19.96 -3.41
N PRO A 37 4.18 19.48 -3.21
CA PRO A 37 3.47 18.75 -4.26
C PRO A 37 3.20 19.67 -5.46
N GLU A 38 3.09 19.07 -6.65
CA GLU A 38 2.77 19.79 -7.88
C GLU A 38 1.30 19.64 -8.21
N TYR A 39 0.65 20.72 -8.63
CA TYR A 39 -0.72 20.64 -9.13
C TYR A 39 -0.71 20.31 -10.63
N ASP A 40 -1.27 19.16 -10.99
CA ASP A 40 -1.47 18.77 -12.39
C ASP A 40 -2.75 19.43 -12.92
N GLU A 41 -2.57 20.46 -13.75
CA GLU A 41 -3.69 21.22 -14.33
C GLU A 41 -4.57 20.40 -15.29
N THR A 42 -4.04 19.32 -15.87
CA THR A 42 -4.81 18.49 -16.82
C THR A 42 -5.74 17.56 -16.06
N HIS A 43 -5.24 16.93 -15.01
CA HIS A 43 -5.97 15.95 -14.21
C HIS A 43 -6.68 16.56 -13.00
N LYS A 44 -6.41 17.85 -12.69
CA LYS A 44 -6.96 18.59 -11.54
C LYS A 44 -6.64 17.90 -10.21
N GLN A 45 -5.41 17.40 -10.08
CA GLN A 45 -4.94 16.65 -8.93
C GLN A 45 -3.58 17.15 -8.47
N TRP A 46 -3.33 17.08 -7.17
CA TRP A 46 -1.98 17.24 -6.63
C TRP A 46 -1.22 15.92 -6.80
N VAL A 47 0.03 15.99 -7.23
CA VAL A 47 0.90 14.84 -7.50
C VAL A 47 2.30 15.07 -6.93
N ALA A 48 3.06 13.98 -6.75
CA ALA A 48 4.44 14.09 -6.32
C ALA A 48 5.31 14.70 -7.45
N PRO A 49 6.34 15.49 -7.13
CA PRO A 49 7.26 16.06 -8.14
C PRO A 49 8.27 15.02 -8.69
N TYR A 50 7.98 13.72 -8.56
CA TYR A 50 8.85 12.63 -8.94
C TYR A 50 8.17 11.75 -10.00
N GLY A 51 8.82 11.57 -11.15
CA GLY A 51 8.26 10.84 -12.28
C GLY A 51 8.16 11.70 -13.54
N LYS A 52 7.91 11.06 -14.69
CA LYS A 52 7.82 11.75 -15.99
C LYS A 52 6.39 11.93 -16.45
N THR A 53 5.54 10.94 -16.22
CA THR A 53 4.12 10.99 -16.58
C THR A 53 3.25 11.30 -15.36
N PHE A 54 1.99 11.63 -15.60
CA PHE A 54 1.00 11.78 -14.53
C PHE A 54 0.92 10.50 -13.66
N GLU A 55 0.90 9.33 -14.29
CA GLU A 55 0.79 8.04 -13.62
C GLU A 55 2.01 7.73 -12.76
N ASP A 56 3.21 8.12 -13.20
CA ASP A 56 4.42 8.00 -12.39
C ASP A 56 4.32 8.88 -11.14
N LYS A 57 3.95 10.15 -11.34
CA LYS A 57 3.83 11.13 -10.26
C LYS A 57 2.71 10.79 -9.27
N TRP A 58 1.59 10.28 -9.78
CA TRP A 58 0.47 9.80 -8.97
C TRP A 58 0.85 8.56 -8.15
N ARG A 59 1.49 7.56 -8.75
CA ARG A 59 1.96 6.37 -8.02
C ARG A 59 3.02 6.73 -6.99
N ALA A 60 3.92 7.65 -7.34
CA ALA A 60 4.91 8.15 -6.41
C ALA A 60 4.26 8.83 -5.19
N SER A 61 3.10 9.48 -5.34
CA SER A 61 2.30 10.05 -4.23
C SER A 61 1.75 9.01 -3.26
N MET A 62 1.53 7.78 -3.71
CA MET A 62 0.96 6.68 -2.91
C MET A 62 2.01 5.75 -2.31
N ASP A 63 3.28 6.15 -2.37
CA ASP A 63 4.39 5.45 -1.74
C ASP A 63 4.21 5.35 -0.21
N SER A 64 4.24 4.12 0.32
CA SER A 64 4.05 3.73 1.72
C SER A 64 5.16 4.16 2.67
N VAL A 65 6.37 4.52 2.20
CA VAL A 65 7.39 5.10 3.09
C VAL A 65 6.97 6.48 3.58
N ASN A 66 6.31 7.24 2.72
CA ASN A 66 5.96 8.61 3.01
C ASN A 66 4.47 8.80 3.26
N THR A 67 3.61 7.88 2.83
CA THR A 67 2.15 7.99 2.89
C THR A 67 1.58 6.93 3.82
N ALA A 68 0.89 7.38 4.86
CA ALA A 68 0.29 6.53 5.88
C ALA A 68 -0.97 7.20 6.44
N SER A 69 -1.61 6.56 7.42
CA SER A 69 -2.67 7.21 8.19
C SER A 69 -2.13 8.52 8.79
N VAL A 70 -3.00 9.46 9.13
CA VAL A 70 -2.56 10.75 9.71
C VAL A 70 -1.68 10.53 10.95
N GLU A 71 -2.06 9.57 11.80
CA GLU A 71 -1.29 9.18 12.97
C GLU A 71 0.05 8.53 12.59
N GLY A 72 0.05 7.59 11.63
CA GLY A 72 1.29 6.96 11.13
C GLY A 72 2.27 7.96 10.51
N ALA A 73 1.76 8.95 9.78
CA ALA A 73 2.56 10.02 9.20
C ALA A 73 3.19 10.92 10.30
N LEU A 74 2.43 11.28 11.32
CA LEU A 74 2.96 12.07 12.44
C LEU A 74 3.94 11.28 13.30
N MET A 75 3.68 9.98 13.51
CA MET A 75 4.64 9.07 14.14
C MET A 75 5.95 9.05 13.35
N TYR A 76 5.91 8.92 12.01
CA TYR A 76 7.10 8.96 11.16
C TYR A 76 7.90 10.26 11.30
N VAL A 77 7.24 11.41 11.38
CA VAL A 77 7.89 12.71 11.62
C VAL A 77 8.68 12.72 12.93
N GLN A 78 8.13 12.10 13.98
CA GLN A 78 8.73 12.04 15.31
C GLN A 78 9.85 10.99 15.38
N SER A 79 9.63 9.79 14.84
CA SER A 79 10.54 8.65 14.95
C SER A 79 11.76 8.78 14.05
N GLU A 80 11.52 9.10 12.78
CA GLU A 80 12.51 9.04 11.69
C GLU A 80 12.87 10.43 11.19
N GLY A 81 11.99 11.41 11.37
CA GLY A 81 12.20 12.76 10.86
C GLY A 81 13.17 13.62 11.66
N ILE A 82 13.48 13.23 12.89
CA ILE A 82 14.47 13.89 13.73
C ILE A 82 15.79 13.13 13.61
N ILE A 83 16.80 13.81 13.05
CA ILE A 83 18.17 13.29 13.04
C ILE A 83 18.71 13.40 14.47
N ASP A 84 19.06 12.28 15.08
CA ASP A 84 19.60 12.22 16.44
C ASP A 84 20.95 11.50 16.41
N GLY A 85 22.03 12.19 16.77
CA GLY A 85 23.38 11.61 16.82
C GLY A 85 24.53 12.63 16.78
N PRO A 86 25.71 12.27 17.33
CA PRO A 86 26.87 13.16 17.46
C PRO A 86 27.56 13.51 16.12
N GLU A 87 27.21 12.81 15.03
CA GLU A 87 27.83 12.98 13.71
C GLU A 87 27.26 14.15 12.91
N LYS A 88 26.14 14.78 13.33
CA LYS A 88 25.53 15.89 12.58
C LYS A 88 25.05 17.02 13.50
N PRO A 89 25.80 18.14 13.59
CA PRO A 89 25.58 19.23 14.56
C PRO A 89 24.40 20.17 14.25
N TYR A 90 23.52 19.82 13.31
CA TYR A 90 22.40 20.68 12.92
C TYR A 90 21.10 19.94 13.20
N CYS A 91 20.16 20.59 13.89
CA CYS A 91 18.78 20.16 14.12
C CYS A 91 17.97 20.06 12.80
N ASP A 92 18.51 19.32 11.84
CA ASP A 92 17.99 19.14 10.51
C ASP A 92 16.99 18.00 10.49
N ARG A 93 15.93 18.17 9.69
CA ARG A 93 15.00 17.08 9.39
C ARG A 93 15.63 16.13 8.38
N LYS A 94 15.46 14.83 8.59
CA LYS A 94 15.81 13.80 7.59
C LYS A 94 15.19 14.17 6.25
N ASN A 95 15.95 14.09 5.17
CA ASN A 95 15.52 14.44 3.81
C ASN A 95 14.88 15.85 3.67
N LYS A 96 15.18 16.79 4.57
CA LYS A 96 14.60 18.15 4.60
C LYS A 96 13.06 18.15 4.62
N MET A 97 12.46 17.17 5.31
CA MET A 97 11.00 17.09 5.47
C MET A 97 10.43 18.37 6.06
N GLN A 98 9.42 18.92 5.38
CA GLN A 98 8.85 20.22 5.72
C GLN A 98 7.35 20.34 5.36
N PHE A 99 6.79 19.37 4.64
CA PHE A 99 5.38 19.36 4.25
C PHE A 99 4.67 18.10 4.74
N VAL A 100 3.45 18.29 5.26
CA VAL A 100 2.47 17.23 5.51
C VAL A 100 1.32 17.45 4.54
N TRP A 101 1.17 16.57 3.56
CA TRP A 101 0.15 16.62 2.54
C TRP A 101 -0.99 15.66 2.90
N ILE A 102 -2.17 16.20 3.17
CA ILE A 102 -3.36 15.41 3.53
C ILE A 102 -4.15 15.04 2.27
N TYR A 103 -4.58 13.78 2.20
CA TYR A 103 -5.43 13.23 1.16
C TYR A 103 -6.81 12.87 1.70
N ASP A 104 -7.80 13.02 0.84
CA ASP A 104 -9.12 12.40 0.97
C ASP A 104 -9.26 11.41 -0.20
N ILE A 105 -9.11 10.11 0.09
CA ILE A 105 -9.08 9.06 -0.93
C ILE A 105 -10.02 7.92 -0.58
N GLU A 106 -10.41 7.17 -1.61
CA GLU A 106 -11.11 5.90 -1.46
C GLU A 106 -10.12 4.75 -1.68
N ILE A 107 -10.11 3.79 -0.76
CA ILE A 107 -9.32 2.57 -0.88
C ILE A 107 -10.23 1.35 -1.06
N ALA A 108 -9.78 0.41 -1.88
CA ALA A 108 -10.35 -0.92 -1.98
C ALA A 108 -9.22 -1.89 -2.33
N GLN A 109 -9.17 -3.01 -1.60
CA GLN A 109 -8.26 -4.10 -1.92
C GLN A 109 -8.71 -4.87 -3.16
N THR A 110 -7.76 -5.55 -3.81
CA THR A 110 -8.09 -6.48 -4.89
C THR A 110 -8.69 -7.76 -4.30
N ASN A 111 -9.52 -8.45 -5.07
CA ASN A 111 -10.04 -9.75 -4.65
C ASN A 111 -8.92 -10.77 -4.41
N ALA A 112 -7.82 -10.65 -5.16
CA ALA A 112 -6.66 -11.52 -5.03
C ALA A 112 -5.90 -11.25 -3.73
N SER A 113 -5.75 -9.99 -3.31
CA SER A 113 -5.10 -9.68 -2.03
C SER A 113 -5.97 -10.06 -0.84
N LEU A 114 -7.29 -9.87 -0.92
CA LEU A 114 -8.21 -10.34 0.12
C LEU A 114 -8.16 -11.87 0.27
N ALA A 115 -8.24 -12.60 -0.85
CA ALA A 115 -8.19 -14.06 -0.83
C ALA A 115 -6.85 -14.61 -0.29
N GLU A 116 -5.76 -13.86 -0.44
CA GLU A 116 -4.44 -14.25 0.07
C GLU A 116 -4.32 -14.02 1.59
N TYR A 117 -4.88 -12.93 2.13
CA TYR A 117 -4.61 -12.50 3.51
C TYR A 117 -5.78 -12.65 4.49
N ASP A 118 -6.99 -12.99 4.05
CA ASP A 118 -8.16 -13.09 4.93
C ASP A 118 -8.06 -14.15 6.03
N SER A 119 -7.26 -15.19 5.80
CA SER A 119 -6.98 -16.19 6.83
C SER A 119 -5.82 -15.83 7.76
N ASP A 120 -5.08 -14.75 7.47
CA ASP A 120 -3.93 -14.31 8.23
C ASP A 120 -4.35 -13.30 9.29
N TRP A 121 -4.80 -13.79 10.45
CA TRP A 121 -5.18 -12.95 11.61
C TRP A 121 -3.99 -12.28 12.31
N GLY A 122 -2.75 -12.55 11.88
CA GLY A 122 -1.56 -11.83 12.36
C GLY A 122 -1.36 -10.48 11.66
N VAL A 123 -2.00 -10.30 10.50
CA VAL A 123 -2.17 -9.05 9.77
C VAL A 123 -3.68 -8.73 9.79
N TYR A 124 -4.10 -7.48 9.66
CA TYR A 124 -5.54 -7.23 9.52
C TYR A 124 -6.03 -7.93 8.23
N PRO A 125 -7.06 -8.79 8.27
CA PRO A 125 -7.45 -9.63 7.12
C PRO A 125 -7.86 -8.82 5.88
N GLU A 126 -8.18 -7.53 6.04
CA GLU A 126 -8.51 -6.58 4.98
C GLU A 126 -7.30 -5.77 4.47
N TYR A 127 -6.11 -6.00 4.99
CA TYR A 127 -4.89 -5.31 4.60
C TYR A 127 -3.81 -6.28 4.15
N CYS A 128 -2.97 -5.82 3.21
CA CYS A 128 -1.72 -6.48 2.97
C CYS A 128 -0.74 -6.20 4.11
N PRO A 129 0.34 -7.00 4.24
CA PRO A 129 1.47 -6.63 5.07
C PRO A 129 1.99 -5.24 4.66
N PHE A 130 2.37 -4.43 5.64
CA PHE A 130 3.08 -3.19 5.36
C PHE A 130 4.40 -3.47 4.64
N VAL A 131 4.61 -2.81 3.51
CA VAL A 131 5.85 -2.86 2.74
C VAL A 131 6.34 -1.45 2.54
N ALA A 132 7.56 -1.15 2.97
CA ALA A 132 8.20 0.13 2.69
C ALA A 132 8.65 0.18 1.22
N LEU A 133 8.04 1.06 0.42
CA LEU A 133 8.42 1.31 -0.97
C LEU A 133 9.38 2.52 -1.04
N ASP A 134 10.37 2.48 -1.92
CA ASP A 134 11.27 3.61 -2.17
C ASP A 134 11.10 4.11 -3.60
N GLY A 135 10.37 5.22 -3.75
CA GLY A 135 9.99 5.75 -5.05
C GLY A 135 8.92 4.88 -5.73
N GLY A 136 8.00 4.32 -4.94
CA GLY A 136 6.90 3.48 -5.43
C GLY A 136 7.31 2.07 -5.88
N LYS A 137 8.48 1.58 -5.45
CA LYS A 137 8.99 0.24 -5.75
C LYS A 137 9.65 -0.38 -4.52
N CYS A 138 9.71 -1.69 -4.47
CA CYS A 138 10.44 -2.36 -3.40
C CYS A 138 11.96 -2.19 -3.54
N SER A 139 12.63 -2.11 -2.39
CA SER A 139 14.09 -2.15 -2.31
C SER A 139 14.58 -3.56 -2.64
N ALA A 140 15.42 -3.67 -3.67
CA ALA A 140 16.06 -4.93 -4.02
C ALA A 140 17.40 -5.09 -3.31
N THR A 141 17.70 -6.30 -2.85
CA THR A 141 19.07 -6.69 -2.52
C THR A 141 19.73 -7.27 -3.76
N TRP A 142 21.02 -7.03 -3.93
CA TRP A 142 21.75 -7.50 -5.10
C TRP A 142 22.66 -8.65 -4.70
N GLU A 143 22.38 -9.83 -5.22
CA GLU A 143 23.34 -10.92 -5.20
C GLU A 143 24.34 -10.69 -6.34
N ASN A 144 25.63 -10.79 -6.02
CA ASN A 144 26.77 -10.69 -6.96
C ASN A 144 26.71 -9.54 -8.00
N SER A 145 26.00 -8.45 -7.67
CA SER A 145 25.74 -7.30 -8.57
C SER A 145 25.03 -7.64 -9.88
N THR A 146 24.43 -8.83 -10.00
CA THR A 146 23.82 -9.30 -11.26
C THR A 146 22.34 -9.64 -11.09
N TYR A 147 21.93 -10.12 -9.91
CA TYR A 147 20.55 -10.54 -9.66
C TYR A 147 19.92 -9.70 -8.56
N ALA A 148 18.81 -9.05 -8.89
CA ALA A 148 17.97 -8.33 -7.92
C ALA A 148 17.04 -9.33 -7.22
N LEU A 149 17.24 -9.50 -5.92
CA LEU A 149 16.36 -10.27 -5.04
C LEU A 149 15.37 -9.30 -4.40
N LEU A 150 14.09 -9.55 -4.63
CA LEU A 150 12.99 -8.83 -4.00
C LEU A 150 12.39 -9.66 -2.87
N PRO A 151 11.91 -9.04 -1.79
CA PRO A 151 11.11 -9.72 -0.78
C PRO A 151 9.89 -10.43 -1.40
N ASP A 152 9.47 -11.57 -0.83
CA ASP A 152 8.36 -12.36 -1.39
C ASP A 152 7.06 -11.56 -1.52
N VAL A 153 6.75 -10.70 -0.56
CA VAL A 153 5.59 -9.81 -0.62
C VAL A 153 5.63 -8.88 -1.84
N CYS A 154 6.82 -8.42 -2.23
CA CYS A 154 7.01 -7.60 -3.42
C CYS A 154 6.86 -8.40 -4.71
N ASN A 155 7.33 -9.65 -4.70
CA ASN A 155 7.12 -10.56 -5.82
C ASN A 155 5.63 -10.85 -6.03
N LYS A 156 4.83 -10.91 -4.97
CA LYS A 156 3.37 -11.11 -5.06
C LYS A 156 2.64 -9.97 -5.79
N PHE A 157 3.09 -8.72 -5.69
CA PHE A 157 2.42 -7.59 -6.35
C PHE A 157 2.36 -7.71 -7.88
N ALA A 158 3.30 -8.45 -8.49
CA ALA A 158 3.36 -8.66 -9.93
C ALA A 158 3.41 -10.14 -10.34
N GLY A 159 3.25 -11.07 -9.39
CA GLY A 159 3.35 -12.51 -9.63
C GLY A 159 4.72 -12.96 -10.15
N LEU A 160 5.79 -12.37 -9.61
CA LEU A 160 7.18 -12.69 -9.97
C LEU A 160 7.71 -13.88 -9.17
N ALA A 161 8.80 -14.48 -9.63
CA ALA A 161 9.50 -15.56 -8.92
C ALA A 161 8.61 -16.74 -8.47
N GLY A 162 7.54 -17.04 -9.23
CA GLY A 162 6.59 -18.12 -8.92
C GLY A 162 5.54 -17.78 -7.85
N GLN A 163 5.46 -16.51 -7.41
CA GLN A 163 4.46 -16.04 -6.47
C GLN A 163 3.11 -15.77 -7.14
N ASN A 164 2.02 -15.83 -6.35
CA ASN A 164 0.70 -15.42 -6.80
C ASN A 164 0.67 -13.94 -7.16
N ASN A 165 -0.01 -13.56 -8.24
CA ASN A 165 -0.20 -12.16 -8.59
C ASN A 165 -1.40 -11.57 -7.83
N ILE A 166 -1.14 -10.87 -6.73
CA ILE A 166 -2.18 -10.21 -5.92
C ILE A 166 -2.47 -8.76 -6.38
N GLY A 167 -1.62 -8.21 -7.24
CA GLY A 167 -1.68 -6.79 -7.63
C GLY A 167 -1.23 -5.83 -6.53
N PRO A 168 -1.28 -4.51 -6.77
CA PRO A 168 -1.03 -3.51 -5.74
C PRO A 168 -2.13 -3.57 -4.67
N CYS A 169 -1.74 -3.46 -3.41
CA CYS A 169 -2.67 -3.47 -2.28
C CYS A 169 -2.23 -2.49 -1.20
N VAL A 170 -3.18 -2.07 -0.36
CA VAL A 170 -2.91 -1.17 0.76
C VAL A 170 -2.37 -2.00 1.92
N GLY A 171 -1.16 -1.68 2.37
CA GLY A 171 -0.50 -2.35 3.48
C GLY A 171 -0.88 -1.75 4.84
N GLY A 172 -0.93 -2.59 5.87
CA GLY A 172 -1.14 -2.20 7.25
C GLY A 172 -0.18 -2.95 8.19
N GLU A 173 0.14 -2.33 9.31
CA GLU A 173 0.87 -2.95 10.41
C GLU A 173 0.48 -2.29 11.73
N ASP A 174 0.47 -3.07 12.80
CA ASP A 174 0.31 -2.53 14.14
C ASP A 174 1.61 -1.93 14.66
N ARG A 175 1.54 -0.64 15.02
CA ARG A 175 2.62 0.04 15.73
C ARG A 175 2.19 0.26 17.17
N THR A 176 2.72 -0.56 18.08
CA THR A 176 2.33 -0.52 19.50
C THR A 176 3.22 0.41 20.34
N ASN A 177 4.52 0.54 20.01
CA ASN A 177 5.43 1.44 20.71
C ASN A 177 6.64 1.80 19.86
N HIS A 178 7.17 3.01 20.02
CA HIS A 178 8.43 3.44 19.43
C HIS A 178 9.21 4.34 20.40
N PRO A 179 10.52 4.11 20.64
CA PRO A 179 11.30 4.86 21.63
C PRO A 179 11.28 6.39 21.45
N LYS A 180 11.16 6.85 20.19
CA LYS A 180 11.11 8.27 19.82
C LYS A 180 9.71 8.80 19.54
N ALA A 181 8.70 7.93 19.44
CA ALA A 181 7.33 8.28 19.06
C ALA A 181 6.34 7.37 19.80
N PRO A 182 6.20 7.52 21.13
CA PRO A 182 5.26 6.72 21.91
C PRO A 182 3.81 7.06 21.52
N TYR A 183 2.99 6.02 21.38
CA TYR A 183 1.54 6.12 21.21
C TYR A 183 0.84 6.33 22.55
#